data_AF-A0A2A5M6U9-F1
#
_entry.id   AF-A0A2A5M6U9-F1
#
_cell.length_a   1.000
_cell.length_b   1.000
_cell.length_c   1.000
_cell.angle_alpha   90.00
_cell.angle_beta   90.00
_cell.angle_gamma   90.00
#
_symmetry.space_group_name_H-M   'P 1'
#
loop_
_entity.id
_entity.type
_entity.pdbx_description
1 polymer ?
#
loop_
_entity_poly.entity_id
_entity_poly.type
_entity_poly.pdbx_seq_one_letter_code
_entity_poly.pdbx_strand_id
1 'polypeptide(L)'
;LNLPYGWGGYNFERDCSLLTRDIFSAFGLYLPRNSVAQKNSFNHFDISTLSNSQKKDFLNRFGKAYLSLLYLPGHIMLYAGQITDNNIAIHNIWGLRKDTTQRLLISSSVITSLEIGKNEILEDNLLLSRLKEISFINLNEQEKEQIKSYLENIQNK
;
A
#
# COMPACT_ATOMS: atom_id res chain seq x y z
N LEU A 1 15.26 -2.41 -7.80
CA LEU A 1 15.05 -1.06 -7.22
C LEU A 1 15.66 -0.04 -8.17
N ASN A 2 15.23 1.23 -8.08
CA ASN A 2 15.66 2.36 -8.92
C ASN A 2 15.36 2.23 -10.43
N LEU A 3 14.51 1.29 -10.82
CA LEU A 3 13.97 1.24 -12.19
C LEU A 3 12.93 2.36 -12.38
N PRO A 4 12.91 3.04 -13.55
CA PRO A 4 11.96 4.10 -13.83
C PRO A 4 10.48 3.71 -13.67
N TYR A 5 9.64 4.71 -13.40
CA TYR A 5 8.19 4.54 -13.47
C TYR A 5 7.71 4.58 -14.92
N GLY A 6 7.11 3.49 -15.41
CA GLY A 6 6.52 3.39 -16.74
C GLY A 6 5.02 3.22 -16.70
N TRP A 7 4.26 4.31 -16.91
CA TRP A 7 2.79 4.23 -16.93
C TRP A 7 2.31 3.19 -17.96
N GLY A 8 1.49 2.24 -17.53
CA GLY A 8 0.94 1.24 -18.45
C GLY A 8 1.93 0.17 -18.90
N GLY A 9 3.21 0.24 -18.50
CA GLY A 9 4.28 -0.57 -19.08
C GLY A 9 5.09 0.15 -20.17
N TYR A 10 4.94 1.48 -20.28
CA TYR A 10 5.68 2.29 -21.26
C TYR A 10 7.19 2.04 -21.15
N ASN A 11 7.86 1.93 -22.30
CA ASN A 11 9.28 1.63 -22.42
C ASN A 11 9.75 0.35 -21.70
N PHE A 12 8.86 -0.66 -21.59
CA PHE A 12 9.12 -1.91 -20.85
C PHE A 12 9.40 -1.73 -19.34
N GLU A 13 9.12 -0.54 -18.82
CA GLU A 13 9.20 -0.22 -17.41
C GLU A 13 7.94 -0.65 -16.67
N ARG A 14 7.92 -0.48 -15.34
CA ARG A 14 6.78 -0.90 -14.52
C ARG A 14 6.02 0.30 -13.97
N ASP A 15 4.70 0.20 -13.93
CA ASP A 15 3.89 1.00 -13.01
C ASP A 15 3.74 0.29 -11.67
N CYS A 16 2.96 0.87 -10.74
CA CYS A 16 2.75 0.32 -9.41
C CYS A 16 2.25 -1.13 -9.44
N SER A 17 1.22 -1.41 -10.25
CA SER A 17 0.58 -2.72 -10.34
C SER A 17 1.37 -3.73 -11.19
N LEU A 18 2.11 -3.30 -12.22
CA LEU A 18 3.01 -4.19 -12.93
C LEU A 18 4.16 -4.64 -12.05
N LEU A 19 4.72 -3.75 -11.22
CA LEU A 19 5.78 -4.13 -10.30
C LEU A 19 5.33 -5.24 -9.36
N THR A 20 4.19 -5.08 -8.68
CA THR A 20 3.65 -6.10 -7.77
C THR A 20 3.36 -7.39 -8.52
N ARG A 21 2.74 -7.32 -9.70
CA ARG A 21 2.47 -8.51 -10.52
C ARG A 21 3.74 -9.28 -10.86
N ASP A 22 4.80 -8.60 -11.26
CA ASP A 22 6.07 -9.23 -11.62
C ASP A 22 6.81 -9.81 -10.41
N ILE A 23 6.71 -9.17 -9.23
CA ILE A 23 7.24 -9.73 -7.99
C ILE A 23 6.57 -11.07 -7.71
N PHE A 24 5.23 -11.13 -7.76
CA PHE A 24 4.48 -12.32 -7.39
C PHE A 24 4.47 -13.42 -8.46
N SER A 25 4.63 -13.08 -9.74
CA SER A 25 4.74 -14.06 -10.81
C SER A 25 5.98 -14.95 -10.67
N ALA A 26 7.08 -14.43 -10.10
CA ALA A 26 8.28 -15.19 -9.78
C ALA A 26 8.03 -16.30 -8.74
N PHE A 27 6.94 -16.20 -7.97
CA PHE A 27 6.51 -17.19 -6.97
C PHE A 27 5.27 -17.98 -7.41
N GLY A 28 4.85 -17.87 -8.67
CA GLY A 28 3.68 -18.55 -9.20
C GLY A 28 2.33 -17.99 -8.73
N LEU A 29 2.31 -16.81 -8.10
CA LEU A 29 1.08 -16.15 -7.67
C LEU A 29 0.63 -15.15 -8.74
N TYR A 30 -0.52 -15.43 -9.34
CA TYR A 30 -1.10 -14.54 -10.35
C TYR A 30 -1.78 -13.32 -9.70
N LEU A 31 -1.40 -12.13 -10.17
CA LEU A 31 -2.12 -10.89 -9.87
C LEU A 31 -2.68 -10.28 -11.16
N PRO A 32 -3.93 -9.76 -11.13
CA PRO A 32 -4.50 -9.05 -12.28
C PRO A 32 -3.75 -7.74 -12.55
N ARG A 33 -3.99 -7.16 -13.73
CA ARG A 33 -3.21 -6.02 -14.25
C ARG A 33 -3.35 -4.73 -13.44
N ASN A 34 -4.51 -4.45 -12.88
CA ASN A 34 -4.84 -3.14 -12.31
C ASN A 34 -4.91 -3.18 -10.78
N SER A 35 -4.48 -2.11 -10.10
CA SER A 35 -4.42 -2.02 -8.63
C SER A 35 -5.72 -2.38 -7.92
N VAL A 36 -6.87 -1.92 -8.42
CA VAL A 36 -8.20 -2.27 -7.87
C VAL A 36 -8.49 -3.77 -7.98
N ALA A 37 -8.10 -4.41 -9.08
CA ALA A 37 -8.30 -5.84 -9.23
C ALA A 37 -7.36 -6.62 -8.31
N GLN A 38 -6.12 -6.13 -8.13
CA GLN A 38 -5.14 -6.77 -7.26
C GLN A 38 -5.58 -6.76 -5.79
N LYS A 39 -6.07 -5.62 -5.28
CA LYS A 39 -6.57 -5.56 -3.90
C LYS A 39 -7.78 -6.49 -3.67
N ASN A 40 -8.62 -6.68 -4.70
CA ASN A 40 -9.77 -7.59 -4.67
C ASN A 40 -9.41 -9.07 -4.88
N SER A 41 -8.15 -9.41 -5.18
CA SER A 41 -7.75 -10.80 -5.46
C SER A 41 -7.69 -11.67 -4.20
N PHE A 42 -7.66 -11.05 -3.01
CA PHE A 42 -7.61 -11.74 -1.72
C PHE A 42 -8.55 -11.11 -0.69
N ASN A 43 -8.50 -11.63 0.54
CA ASN A 43 -9.20 -11.05 1.68
C ASN A 43 -8.69 -9.63 1.91
N HIS A 44 -9.58 -8.65 1.83
CA HIS A 44 -9.24 -7.24 2.01
C HIS A 44 -10.18 -6.58 3.00
N PHE A 45 -9.67 -5.55 3.66
CA PHE A 45 -10.38 -4.81 4.69
C PHE A 45 -10.28 -3.31 4.44
N ASP A 46 -11.42 -2.62 4.58
CA ASP A 46 -11.50 -1.17 4.53
C ASP A 46 -10.97 -0.57 5.84
N ILE A 47 -9.98 0.30 5.72
CA ILE A 47 -9.35 1.06 6.80
C ILE A 47 -9.42 2.57 6.51
N SER A 48 -10.22 2.99 5.53
CA SER A 48 -10.29 4.38 5.07
C SER A 48 -10.81 5.35 6.14
N THR A 49 -11.64 4.86 7.07
CA THR A 49 -12.17 5.64 8.19
C THR A 49 -11.21 5.75 9.37
N LEU A 50 -10.12 4.98 9.38
CA LEU A 50 -9.12 5.02 10.45
C LEU A 50 -8.28 6.30 10.35
N SER A 51 -8.00 6.92 11.49
CA SER A 51 -6.97 7.96 11.62
C SER A 51 -5.57 7.41 11.32
N ASN A 52 -4.60 8.29 11.06
CA ASN A 52 -3.21 7.88 10.82
C ASN A 52 -2.61 7.04 11.97
N SER A 53 -2.96 7.37 13.21
CA SER A 53 -2.54 6.59 14.39
C SER A 53 -3.12 5.18 14.36
N GLN A 54 -4.43 5.07 14.08
CA GLN A 54 -5.12 3.78 13.98
C GLN A 54 -4.64 2.95 12.78
N LYS A 55 -4.32 3.58 11.64
CA LYS A 55 -3.73 2.89 10.48
C LYS A 55 -2.37 2.29 10.81
N LYS A 56 -1.52 3.01 11.56
CA LYS A 56 -0.24 2.48 12.05
C LYS A 56 -0.44 1.33 13.02
N ASP A 57 -1.33 1.48 14.00
CA ASP A 57 -1.65 0.40 14.94
C ASP A 57 -2.19 -0.84 14.21
N PHE A 58 -3.07 -0.66 13.22
CA PHE A 58 -3.55 -1.74 12.36
C PHE A 58 -2.41 -2.46 11.63
N LEU A 59 -1.51 -1.71 10.97
CA LEU A 59 -0.38 -2.29 10.24
C LEU A 59 0.60 -3.00 11.18
N ASN A 60 0.84 -2.46 12.37
CA ASN A 60 1.72 -3.05 13.36
C ASN A 60 1.15 -4.36 13.93
N ARG A 61 -0.18 -4.43 14.13
CA ARG A 61 -0.86 -5.63 14.66
C ARG A 61 -1.08 -6.72 13.62
N PHE A 62 -1.53 -6.33 12.43
CA PHE A 62 -2.08 -7.26 11.44
C PHE A 62 -1.29 -7.30 10.13
N GLY A 63 -0.53 -6.25 9.81
CA GLY A 63 0.23 -6.19 8.56
C GLY A 63 1.25 -7.32 8.46
N LYS A 64 1.24 -8.06 7.35
CA LYS A 64 2.17 -9.16 7.10
C LYS A 64 3.21 -8.72 6.07
N ALA A 65 4.47 -8.60 6.50
CA ALA A 65 5.57 -8.23 5.60
C ALA A 65 5.62 -9.19 4.39
N TYR A 66 5.72 -8.61 3.19
CA TYR A 66 5.73 -9.29 1.89
C TYR A 66 4.46 -10.09 1.54
N LEU A 67 3.43 -10.05 2.39
CA LEU A 67 2.16 -10.78 2.22
C LEU A 67 0.91 -9.88 2.33
N SER A 68 1.11 -8.57 2.43
CA SER A 68 0.05 -7.57 2.44
C SER A 68 0.24 -6.57 1.29
N LEU A 69 -0.81 -6.35 0.51
CA LEU A 69 -0.91 -5.28 -0.47
C LEU A 69 -1.63 -4.08 0.14
N LEU A 70 -1.03 -2.91 0.02
CA LEU A 70 -1.58 -1.65 0.52
C LEU A 70 -2.18 -0.88 -0.66
N TYR A 71 -3.46 -0.53 -0.57
CA TYR A 71 -4.20 0.11 -1.65
C TYR A 71 -4.68 1.51 -1.27
N LEU A 72 -4.49 2.44 -2.21
CA LEU A 72 -5.14 3.74 -2.25
C LEU A 72 -5.58 4.04 -3.69
N PRO A 73 -6.57 4.93 -3.93
CA PRO A 73 -7.05 5.22 -5.27
C PRO A 73 -5.92 5.60 -6.24
N GLY A 74 -5.70 4.75 -7.24
CA GLY A 74 -4.67 4.93 -8.28
C GLY A 74 -3.29 4.36 -7.95
N HIS A 75 -3.08 3.70 -6.81
CA HIS A 75 -1.77 3.18 -6.41
C HIS A 75 -1.86 1.92 -5.56
N ILE A 76 -0.91 1.00 -5.74
CA ILE A 76 -0.78 -0.22 -4.93
C ILE A 76 0.67 -0.44 -4.55
N MET A 77 0.88 -0.99 -3.35
CA MET A 77 2.21 -1.19 -2.77
C MET A 77 2.29 -2.55 -2.10
N LEU A 78 3.49 -3.11 -2.02
CA LEU A 78 3.77 -4.30 -1.21
C LEU A 78 4.28 -3.85 0.15
N TYR A 79 3.56 -4.20 1.23
CA TYR A 79 4.01 -3.91 2.58
C TYR A 79 5.29 -4.70 2.90
N ALA A 80 6.31 -4.02 3.43
CA ALA A 80 7.61 -4.61 3.73
C ALA A 80 7.90 -4.73 5.24
N GLY A 81 6.89 -4.49 6.08
CA GLY A 81 7.02 -4.52 7.53
C GLY A 81 7.32 -3.14 8.13
N GLN A 82 7.80 -3.16 9.37
CA GLN A 82 8.10 -1.97 10.15
C GLN A 82 9.61 -1.91 10.43
N ILE A 83 10.21 -0.74 10.22
CA ILE A 83 11.58 -0.43 10.66
C ILE A 83 11.47 0.73 11.63
N THR A 84 11.94 0.50 12.86
CA THR A 84 11.71 1.40 14.01
C THR A 84 10.22 1.72 14.15
N ASP A 85 9.82 2.96 13.92
CA ASP A 85 8.43 3.41 14.01
C ASP A 85 7.77 3.61 12.63
N ASN A 86 8.50 3.31 11.55
CA ASN A 86 8.04 3.55 10.18
C ASN A 86 7.52 2.27 9.54
N ASN A 87 6.27 2.31 9.09
CA ASN A 87 5.70 1.29 8.22
C ASN A 87 6.25 1.48 6.80
N ILE A 88 6.84 0.44 6.24
CA ILE A 88 7.61 0.50 4.99
C ILE A 88 6.86 -0.23 3.86
N ALA A 89 6.98 0.29 2.64
CA ALA A 89 6.43 -0.34 1.46
C ALA A 89 7.40 -0.34 0.27
N ILE A 90 7.33 -1.41 -0.54
CA ILE A 90 7.97 -1.53 -1.84
C ILE A 90 6.94 -1.15 -2.91
N HIS A 91 7.29 -0.22 -3.79
CA HIS A 91 6.38 0.26 -4.83
C HIS A 91 7.13 0.97 -5.96
N ASN A 92 6.51 1.04 -7.14
CA ASN A 92 6.92 1.97 -8.19
C ASN A 92 5.95 3.14 -8.20
N ILE A 93 6.45 4.36 -8.01
CA ILE A 93 5.62 5.55 -7.83
C ILE A 93 6.10 6.70 -8.71
N TRP A 94 5.15 7.40 -9.32
CA TRP A 94 5.42 8.61 -10.09
C TRP A 94 5.91 9.76 -9.19
N GLY A 95 5.09 10.14 -8.21
CA GLY A 95 5.44 11.19 -7.26
C GLY A 95 4.36 11.40 -6.20
N LEU A 96 4.72 12.16 -5.17
CA LEU A 96 3.83 12.53 -4.06
C LEU A 96 3.06 13.79 -4.41
N ARG A 97 1.79 13.85 -4.00
CA ARG A 97 0.97 15.05 -4.18
C ARG A 97 1.39 16.12 -3.18
N LYS A 98 1.95 17.23 -3.67
CA LYS A 98 2.28 18.39 -2.82
C LYS A 98 1.05 19.27 -2.62
N ASP A 99 0.43 19.67 -3.73
CA ASP A 99 -0.80 20.47 -3.75
C ASP A 99 -1.71 20.06 -4.95
N THR A 100 -2.57 20.97 -5.42
CA THR A 100 -3.47 20.72 -6.56
C THR A 100 -2.71 20.51 -7.87
N THR A 101 -1.59 21.19 -8.09
CA THR A 101 -0.86 21.21 -9.38
C THR A 101 0.53 20.59 -9.29
N GLN A 102 1.15 20.60 -8.10
CA GLN A 102 2.53 20.17 -7.91
C GLN A 102 2.64 18.71 -7.44
N ARG A 103 3.74 18.08 -7.86
CA ARG A 103 4.17 16.74 -7.43
C ARG A 103 5.64 16.76 -7.04
N LEU A 104 5.98 16.08 -5.95
CA LEU A 104 7.38 15.75 -5.63
C LEU A 104 7.71 14.45 -6.34
N LEU A 105 8.57 14.50 -7.35
CA LEU A 105 8.86 13.36 -8.21
C LEU A 105 9.79 12.36 -7.52
N ILE A 106 9.45 11.09 -7.64
CA ILE A 106 10.31 9.95 -7.27
C ILE A 106 10.61 9.13 -8.54
N SER A 107 9.58 8.92 -9.37
CA SER A 107 9.64 8.35 -10.71
C SER A 107 10.41 7.03 -10.81
N SER A 108 10.34 6.20 -9.78
CA SER A 108 11.12 4.97 -9.71
C SER A 108 10.57 3.94 -8.71
N SER A 109 11.07 2.70 -8.83
CA SER A 109 10.85 1.60 -7.89
C SER A 109 11.68 1.77 -6.63
N VAL A 110 11.01 2.00 -5.51
CA VAL A 110 11.63 2.43 -4.25
C VAL A 110 11.08 1.64 -3.06
N ILE A 111 11.83 1.74 -1.95
CA ILE A 111 11.40 1.34 -0.62
C ILE A 111 11.23 2.63 0.18
N THR A 112 10.04 2.89 0.69
CA THR A 112 9.75 4.14 1.41
C THR A 112 8.93 3.89 2.66
N SER A 113 9.03 4.81 3.62
CA SER A 113 8.02 4.92 4.68
C SER A 113 6.69 5.39 4.08
N LEU A 114 5.58 4.91 4.61
CA LEU A 114 4.24 5.42 4.25
C LEU A 114 4.03 6.90 4.64
N GLU A 115 4.92 7.46 5.47
CA GLU A 115 4.97 8.87 5.83
C GLU A 115 6.05 9.64 5.04
N ILE A 116 6.52 9.12 3.90
CA ILE A 116 7.49 9.85 3.04
C ILE A 116 6.96 11.24 2.66
N GLY A 117 7.82 12.25 2.75
CA GLY A 117 7.47 13.64 2.43
C GLY A 117 6.71 14.39 3.52
N LYS A 118 6.57 13.83 4.74
CA LYS A 118 5.85 14.46 5.87
C LYS A 118 6.17 15.93 6.15
N ASN A 119 7.38 16.38 5.84
CA ASN A 119 7.80 17.78 6.04
C ASN A 119 7.66 18.66 4.78
N GLU A 120 7.21 18.10 3.65
CA GLU A 120 7.15 18.78 2.35
C GLU A 120 5.76 18.76 1.69
N ILE A 121 4.86 17.86 2.14
CA ILE A 121 3.49 17.73 1.65
C ILE A 121 2.48 17.79 2.79
N LEU A 122 1.22 18.10 2.47
CA LEU A 122 0.12 18.07 3.43
C LEU A 122 -0.09 16.66 4.01
N GLU A 123 -0.49 16.57 5.28
CA GLU A 123 -0.72 15.29 5.95
C GLU A 123 -1.72 14.41 5.20
N ASP A 124 -2.82 14.98 4.70
CA ASP A 124 -3.84 14.27 3.91
C ASP A 124 -3.30 13.68 2.59
N ASN A 125 -2.15 14.15 2.12
CA ASN A 125 -1.50 13.66 0.91
C ASN A 125 -0.48 12.54 1.17
N LEU A 126 -0.15 12.23 2.42
CA LEU A 126 0.74 11.11 2.75
C LEU A 126 0.15 9.78 2.25
N LEU A 127 1.04 8.84 1.93
CA LEU A 127 0.62 7.50 1.49
C LEU A 127 -0.21 6.82 2.58
N LEU A 128 0.23 6.93 3.85
CA LEU A 128 -0.48 6.44 5.03
C LEU A 128 -1.91 7.00 5.12
N SER A 129 -2.06 8.33 5.06
CA SER A 129 -3.34 9.03 5.16
C SER A 129 -4.32 8.59 4.08
N ARG A 130 -3.80 8.34 2.88
CA ARG A 130 -4.61 7.99 1.72
C ARG A 130 -4.91 6.49 1.60
N LEU A 131 -4.31 5.63 2.43
CA LEU A 131 -4.64 4.20 2.44
C LEU A 131 -6.15 4.03 2.65
N LYS A 132 -6.75 3.24 1.76
CA LYS A 132 -8.15 2.85 1.86
C LYS A 132 -8.30 1.42 2.31
N GLU A 133 -7.52 0.52 1.74
CA GLU A 133 -7.69 -0.90 1.99
C GLU A 133 -6.36 -1.62 2.08
N ILE A 134 -6.37 -2.71 2.83
CA ILE A 134 -5.26 -3.65 2.91
C ILE A 134 -5.79 -5.01 2.48
N SER A 135 -5.09 -5.62 1.52
CA SER A 135 -5.38 -6.96 1.01
C SER A 135 -4.31 -7.93 1.47
N PHE A 136 -4.70 -9.10 1.95
CA PHE A 136 -3.81 -10.09 2.54
C PHE A 136 -3.78 -11.34 1.68
N ILE A 137 -2.59 -11.68 1.18
CA ILE A 137 -2.38 -12.84 0.31
C ILE A 137 -2.78 -14.13 1.01
N ASN A 138 -2.55 -14.21 2.33
CA ASN A 138 -2.95 -15.36 3.14
C ASN A 138 -3.39 -14.93 4.55
N LEU A 139 -4.59 -15.36 4.94
CA LEU A 139 -5.15 -15.26 6.29
C LEU A 139 -5.87 -16.55 6.64
N ASN A 140 -5.67 -17.03 7.86
CA ASN A 140 -6.53 -18.06 8.44
C ASN A 140 -7.83 -17.44 9.01
N GLU A 141 -8.82 -18.27 9.36
CA GLU A 141 -10.11 -17.77 9.85
C GLU A 141 -10.01 -16.97 11.15
N GLN A 142 -9.16 -17.40 12.08
CA GLN A 142 -8.94 -16.69 13.35
C GLN A 142 -8.39 -15.27 13.12
N GLU A 143 -7.44 -15.11 12.19
CA GLU A 143 -6.89 -13.81 11.83
C GLU A 143 -7.94 -12.91 11.18
N LYS A 144 -8.81 -13.47 10.32
CA LYS A 144 -9.92 -12.71 9.71
C LYS A 144 -10.89 -12.20 10.77
N GLU A 145 -11.25 -13.05 11.73
CA GLU A 145 -12.15 -12.68 12.84
C GLU A 145 -11.54 -11.59 13.73
N GLN A 146 -10.25 -11.71 14.07
CA GLN A 146 -9.53 -10.70 14.85
C GLN A 146 -9.53 -9.34 14.17
N ILE A 147 -9.27 -9.30 12.86
CA ILE A 147 -9.29 -8.05 12.08
C ILE A 147 -10.69 -7.43 12.06
N LYS A 148 -11.73 -8.23 11.80
CA LYS A 148 -13.12 -7.75 11.78
C LYS A 148 -13.52 -7.16 13.14
N SER A 149 -13.26 -7.91 14.22
CA SER A 149 -13.56 -7.45 15.58
C SER A 149 -12.81 -6.17 15.93
N TYR A 150 -11.53 -6.05 15.55
CA TYR A 150 -10.76 -4.83 15.76
C TYR A 150 -11.41 -3.62 15.06
N LEU A 151 -11.80 -3.77 13.79
CA LEU A 151 -12.39 -2.67 13.02
C LEU A 151 -13.78 -2.27 13.55
N GLU A 152 -14.62 -3.25 13.91
CA GLU A 152 -15.92 -3.01 14.53
C GLU A 152 -15.79 -2.27 15.87
N ASN A 153 -14.83 -2.67 16.70
CA ASN A 153 -14.58 -2.03 18.01
C ASN A 153 -14.11 -0.57 17.88
N ILE A 154 -13.45 -0.22 16.78
CA ILE A 154 -13.07 1.17 16.53
C ILE A 154 -14.26 1.99 16.03
N GLN A 155 -15.12 1.43 15.19
CA GLN A 155 -16.30 2.14 14.65
C GLN A 155 -17.36 2.42 15.72
N ASN A 156 -17.43 1.58 16.75
CA ASN A 156 -18.37 1.73 17.86
C ASN A 156 -17.89 2.68 18.98
N LYS A 157 -16.73 3.33 18.82
CA LYS A 157 -16.17 4.31 19.75
C LYS A 157 -16.18 5.70 19.13
#